data_AF-A0A7W9FBU8-F1
#
_entry.id   AF-A0A7W9FBU8-F1
#
_cell.length_a   1.000
_cell.length_b   1.000
_cell.length_c   1.000
_cell.angle_alpha   90.00
_cell.angle_beta   90.00
_cell.angle_gamma   90.00
#
_symmetry.space_group_name_H-M   'P 1'
#
loop_
_entity.id
_entity.type
_entity.pdbx_description
1 polymer ?
#
loop_
_entity_poly.entity_id
_entity_poly.type
_entity_poly.pdbx_seq_one_letter_code
_entity_poly.pdbx_strand_id
1 'polypeptide(L)'
;MMNAVRLIVRTPVALVALVGVAWMSGCSRASDPVEPALWRQVDAAENHVYAVLADPSAGTTTPEELLDRLSAAAVRWDAGDAPPAFSESVGTAVIYNEHPEGGRGDSAFDLFVTSGVDEHFSIPGWLDSRPARVYTCYRIEVSLEGESLSGHSRTHDYGDDQLVCPSELVGALGDRAQFREPWLFDG
;
A
#
# COMPACT_ATOMS: atom_id res chain seq x y z
N MET A 1 12.40 -41.17 65.53
CA MET A 1 11.75 -39.85 65.46
C MET A 1 11.55 -39.53 63.99
N MET A 2 10.31 -39.66 63.50
CA MET A 2 9.93 -39.50 62.10
C MET A 2 9.47 -38.05 61.89
N ASN A 3 10.15 -37.29 61.04
CA ASN A 3 9.66 -36.00 60.56
C ASN A 3 9.17 -36.18 59.12
N ALA A 4 7.85 -36.16 58.97
CA ALA A 4 7.16 -36.06 57.70
C ALA A 4 6.48 -34.69 57.65
N VAL A 5 6.91 -33.80 56.75
CA VAL A 5 6.03 -32.79 56.17
C VAL A 5 6.47 -32.58 54.72
N ARG A 6 5.67 -33.12 53.80
CA ARG A 6 5.64 -32.70 52.39
C ARG A 6 4.94 -31.34 52.34
N LEU A 7 5.55 -30.36 51.68
CA LEU A 7 4.82 -29.20 51.21
C LEU A 7 5.20 -28.95 49.75
N ILE A 8 4.33 -29.44 48.90
CA ILE A 8 4.25 -29.18 47.47
C ILE A 8 3.77 -27.74 47.34
N VAL A 9 4.61 -26.84 46.84
CA VAL A 9 4.15 -25.54 46.34
C VAL A 9 4.46 -25.51 44.85
N ARG A 10 3.40 -25.72 44.08
CA ARG A 10 3.37 -25.65 42.63
C ARG A 10 3.64 -24.20 42.22
N THR A 11 4.78 -23.95 41.60
CA THR A 11 5.09 -22.67 40.96
C THR A 11 4.05 -22.43 39.86
N PRO A 12 3.38 -21.26 39.84
CA PRO A 12 2.38 -20.98 38.82
C PRO A 12 3.07 -20.86 37.45
N VAL A 13 2.65 -21.70 36.52
CA VAL A 13 2.92 -21.52 35.09
C VAL A 13 2.26 -20.21 34.68
N ALA A 14 3.07 -19.18 34.49
CA ALA A 14 2.64 -17.91 33.92
C ALA A 14 2.22 -18.17 32.47
N LEU A 15 0.92 -18.35 32.28
CA LEU A 15 0.27 -18.43 30.99
C LEU A 15 0.31 -17.03 30.37
N VAL A 16 1.38 -16.73 29.63
CA VAL A 16 1.45 -15.52 28.80
C VAL A 16 0.44 -15.74 27.67
N ALA A 17 -0.76 -15.20 27.87
CA ALA A 17 -1.74 -15.03 26.83
C ALA A 17 -1.14 -14.07 25.79
N LEU A 18 -0.58 -14.64 24.71
CA LEU A 18 -0.39 -13.92 23.46
C LEU A 18 -1.79 -13.45 23.02
N VAL A 19 -2.11 -12.21 23.36
CA VAL A 19 -3.24 -11.49 22.78
C VAL A 19 -2.92 -11.41 21.30
N GLY A 20 -3.55 -12.30 20.54
CA GLY A 20 -3.50 -12.31 19.10
C GLY A 20 -4.04 -10.99 18.59
N VAL A 21 -3.13 -10.10 18.21
CA VAL A 21 -3.50 -8.94 17.42
C VAL A 21 -3.53 -9.40 15.97
N ALA A 22 -4.58 -10.15 15.64
CA ALA A 22 -4.96 -10.37 14.26
C ALA A 22 -5.56 -9.05 13.74
N TRP A 23 -4.70 -8.11 13.34
CA TRP A 23 -5.12 -7.08 12.41
C TRP A 23 -5.44 -7.82 11.10
N MET A 24 -6.72 -8.12 10.91
CA MET A 24 -7.23 -8.54 9.60
C MET A 24 -7.15 -7.33 8.67
N SER A 25 -5.96 -7.04 8.14
CA SER A 25 -5.77 -6.13 7.00
C SER A 25 -6.18 -6.86 5.71
N GLY A 26 -7.44 -7.30 5.66
CA GLY A 26 -7.93 -8.16 4.60
C GLY A 26 -9.43 -8.35 4.65
N CYS A 27 -10.17 -7.30 4.30
CA CYS A 27 -11.51 -7.40 3.71
C CYS A 27 -11.75 -6.12 2.90
N SER A 28 -11.39 -6.11 1.61
CA SER A 28 -12.21 -5.35 0.67
C SER A 28 -13.06 -6.29 -0.17
N ARG A 29 -14.34 -5.95 -0.21
CA ARG A 29 -15.44 -6.50 -1.00
C ARG A 29 -16.40 -5.34 -1.27
N ALA A 30 -15.87 -4.21 -1.74
CA ALA A 30 -16.57 -2.93 -1.63
C ALA A 30 -17.94 -2.95 -2.36
N SER A 31 -19.03 -2.85 -1.58
CA SER A 31 -20.39 -2.54 -2.07
C SER A 31 -20.71 -1.04 -2.02
N ASP A 32 -19.81 -0.24 -1.43
CA ASP A 32 -20.07 1.16 -1.10
C ASP A 32 -19.32 2.09 -2.07
N PRO A 33 -19.99 3.11 -2.62
CA PRO A 33 -19.37 4.04 -3.55
C PRO A 33 -18.23 4.81 -2.88
N VAL A 34 -17.08 4.88 -3.56
CA VAL A 34 -16.01 5.80 -3.19
C VAL A 34 -16.45 7.21 -3.53
N GLU A 35 -16.22 8.15 -2.63
CA GLU A 35 -16.47 9.57 -2.91
C GLU A 35 -15.74 9.99 -4.20
N PRO A 36 -16.42 10.56 -5.20
CA PRO A 36 -15.80 10.87 -6.49
C PRO A 36 -14.57 11.78 -6.39
N ALA A 37 -14.47 12.60 -5.33
CA ALA A 37 -13.29 13.42 -5.07
C ALA A 37 -12.07 12.58 -4.69
N LEU A 38 -12.22 11.62 -3.77
CA LEU A 38 -11.14 10.73 -3.36
C LEU A 38 -10.69 9.83 -4.50
N TRP A 39 -11.64 9.34 -5.30
CA TRP A 39 -11.38 8.57 -6.51
C TRP A 39 -10.47 9.33 -7.48
N ARG A 40 -10.83 10.57 -7.85
CA ARG A 40 -10.01 11.41 -8.75
C ARG A 40 -8.62 11.69 -8.21
N GLN A 41 -8.47 11.78 -6.89
CA GLN A 41 -7.16 12.05 -6.29
C GLN A 41 -6.23 10.84 -6.38
N VAL A 42 -6.76 9.62 -6.19
CA VAL A 42 -5.99 8.37 -6.40
C VAL A 42 -5.63 8.22 -7.87
N ASP A 43 -6.61 8.34 -8.77
CA ASP A 43 -6.39 8.26 -10.22
C ASP A 43 -5.34 9.27 -10.71
N ALA A 44 -5.44 10.55 -10.28
CA ALA A 44 -4.46 11.56 -10.64
C ALA A 44 -3.04 11.24 -10.13
N ALA A 45 -2.91 10.69 -8.93
CA ALA A 45 -1.62 10.30 -8.37
C ALA A 45 -1.01 9.09 -9.10
N GLU A 46 -1.84 8.09 -9.41
CA GLU A 46 -1.45 6.91 -10.20
C GLU A 46 -1.07 7.28 -11.64
N ASN A 47 -1.80 8.20 -12.26
CA ASN A 47 -1.55 8.64 -13.62
C ASN A 47 -0.18 9.32 -13.80
N HIS A 48 0.41 9.91 -12.75
CA HIS A 48 1.80 10.39 -12.82
C HIS A 48 2.80 9.25 -13.06
N VAL A 49 2.57 8.09 -12.45
CA VAL A 49 3.39 6.88 -12.65
C VAL A 49 3.18 6.32 -14.05
N TYR A 50 1.92 6.14 -14.47
CA TYR A 50 1.62 5.63 -15.81
C TYR A 50 2.09 6.56 -16.93
N ALA A 51 2.08 7.89 -16.73
CA ALA A 51 2.62 8.83 -17.71
C ALA A 51 4.11 8.57 -17.99
N VAL A 52 4.90 8.18 -16.98
CA VAL A 52 6.30 7.77 -17.17
C VAL A 52 6.38 6.45 -17.94
N LEU A 53 5.55 5.46 -17.57
CA LEU A 53 5.55 4.13 -18.20
C LEU A 53 5.01 4.13 -19.64
N ALA A 54 4.19 5.13 -19.98
CA ALA A 54 3.59 5.29 -21.30
C ALA A 54 4.36 6.27 -22.20
N ASP A 55 5.41 6.95 -21.69
CA ASP A 55 6.16 7.95 -22.45
C ASP A 55 6.98 7.28 -23.58
N PRO A 56 6.60 7.45 -24.86
CA PRO A 56 7.31 6.85 -25.97
C PRO A 56 8.64 7.56 -26.28
N SER A 57 8.85 8.76 -25.73
CA SER A 57 10.08 9.54 -25.90
C SER A 57 11.21 9.11 -24.95
N ALA A 58 10.90 8.18 -24.03
CA ALA A 58 11.82 7.53 -23.10
C ALA A 58 13.07 6.93 -23.74
N GLY A 59 13.02 6.58 -25.04
CA GLY A 59 14.14 6.02 -25.78
C GLY A 59 14.73 4.78 -25.09
N THR A 60 16.04 4.63 -25.25
CA THR A 60 16.81 3.61 -24.57
C THR A 60 16.81 3.88 -23.06
N THR A 61 16.41 2.90 -22.26
CA THR A 61 16.15 2.96 -20.83
C THR A 61 16.73 1.73 -20.16
N THR A 62 17.72 1.95 -19.31
CA THR A 62 18.16 0.97 -18.30
C THR A 62 17.13 0.89 -17.16
N PRO A 63 17.09 -0.23 -16.40
CA PRO A 63 16.24 -0.32 -15.21
C PRO A 63 16.45 0.84 -14.22
N GLU A 64 17.70 1.28 -14.04
CA GLU A 64 18.07 2.38 -13.17
C GLU A 64 17.51 3.72 -13.67
N GLU A 65 17.59 4.01 -14.97
CA GLU A 65 17.03 5.23 -15.57
C GLU A 65 15.49 5.25 -15.56
N LEU A 66 14.86 4.07 -15.65
CA LEU A 66 13.42 3.96 -15.46
C LEU A 66 13.04 4.32 -14.02
N LEU A 67 13.74 3.74 -13.05
CA LEU A 67 13.53 3.98 -11.64
C LEU A 67 13.75 5.44 -11.25
N ASP A 68 14.78 6.10 -11.80
CA ASP A 68 15.04 7.52 -11.56
C ASP A 68 13.87 8.40 -12.05
N ARG A 69 13.30 8.10 -13.21
CA ARG A 69 12.15 8.83 -13.73
C ARG A 69 10.87 8.56 -12.94
N LEU A 70 10.67 7.31 -12.55
CA LEU A 70 9.57 6.93 -11.68
C LEU A 70 9.67 7.63 -10.31
N SER A 71 10.88 7.74 -9.76
CA SER A 71 11.18 8.45 -8.52
C SER A 71 11.01 9.97 -8.63
N ALA A 72 10.97 10.52 -9.86
CA ALA A 72 10.60 11.91 -10.10
C ALA A 72 9.07 12.12 -10.16
N ALA A 73 8.30 11.07 -10.47
CA ALA A 73 6.84 11.11 -10.58
C ALA A 73 6.13 10.65 -9.29
N ALA A 74 6.79 9.84 -8.46
CA ALA A 74 6.27 9.29 -7.23
C ALA A 74 7.32 9.37 -6.11
N VAL A 75 6.86 9.29 -4.86
CA VAL A 75 7.76 9.26 -3.70
C VAL A 75 8.40 7.88 -3.62
N ARG A 76 9.73 7.81 -3.58
CA ARG A 76 10.43 6.56 -3.25
C ARG A 76 10.50 6.39 -1.73
N TRP A 77 10.15 5.21 -1.22
CA TRP A 77 10.24 4.89 0.20
C TRP A 77 10.87 3.51 0.41
N ASP A 78 11.88 3.47 1.27
CA ASP A 78 12.56 2.23 1.67
C ASP A 78 12.05 1.75 3.04
N ALA A 79 11.78 0.44 3.14
CA ALA A 79 11.30 -0.21 4.36
C ALA A 79 12.39 -0.19 5.46
N GLY A 80 12.43 0.89 6.22
CA GLY A 80 13.46 1.20 7.20
C GLY A 80 13.52 2.69 7.52
N ASP A 81 13.06 3.52 6.58
CA ASP A 81 12.90 4.95 6.76
C ASP A 81 11.53 5.30 7.33
N ALA A 82 11.44 6.51 7.92
CA ALA A 82 10.15 7.06 8.31
C ALA A 82 9.24 7.17 7.07
N PRO A 83 7.95 6.79 7.20
CA PRO A 83 7.01 6.94 6.10
C PRO A 83 6.90 8.42 5.68
N PRO A 84 6.65 8.70 4.40
CA PRO A 84 6.54 10.06 3.93
C PRO A 84 5.34 10.77 4.56
N ALA A 85 5.42 12.10 4.62
CA ALA A 85 4.25 12.91 4.94
C ALA A 85 3.30 12.92 3.73
N PHE A 86 2.07 12.44 3.92
CA PHE A 86 1.06 12.43 2.87
C PHE A 86 0.35 13.78 2.78
N SER A 87 0.10 14.23 1.55
CA SER A 87 -0.65 15.46 1.32
C SER A 87 -2.06 15.37 1.90
N GLU A 88 -2.56 16.46 2.48
CA GLU A 88 -3.94 16.54 2.96
C GLU A 88 -4.95 16.83 1.83
N SER A 89 -4.50 17.42 0.71
CA SER A 89 -5.39 17.95 -0.34
C SER A 89 -5.34 17.20 -1.67
N VAL A 90 -4.29 16.41 -1.92
CA VAL A 90 -4.12 15.65 -3.16
C VAL A 90 -3.67 14.24 -2.87
N GLY A 91 -3.81 13.36 -3.86
CA GLY A 91 -3.28 12.01 -3.76
C GLY A 91 -1.76 11.94 -3.75
N THR A 92 -1.22 10.79 -3.38
CA THR A 92 0.22 10.53 -3.36
C THR A 92 0.47 9.09 -3.79
N ALA A 93 1.39 8.91 -4.74
CA ALA A 93 1.91 7.61 -5.13
C ALA A 93 3.28 7.40 -4.47
N VAL A 94 3.49 6.22 -3.90
CA VAL A 94 4.72 5.82 -3.23
C VAL A 94 5.20 4.51 -3.85
N ILE A 95 6.41 4.53 -4.40
CA ILE A 95 7.11 3.34 -4.88
C ILE A 95 7.90 2.75 -3.73
N TYR A 96 7.75 1.45 -3.51
CA TYR A 96 8.47 0.70 -2.49
C TYR A 96 8.78 -0.69 -3.01
N ASN A 97 9.73 -1.38 -2.35
CA ASN A 97 10.15 -2.74 -2.70
C ASN A 97 10.40 -2.96 -4.20
N GLU A 98 11.62 -2.70 -4.64
CA GLU A 98 12.06 -3.05 -5.98
C GLU A 98 12.36 -4.55 -6.09
N HIS A 99 11.87 -5.15 -7.16
CA HIS A 99 12.06 -6.55 -7.50
C HIS A 99 12.86 -6.61 -8.81
N PRO A 100 14.21 -6.66 -8.74
CA PRO A 100 15.08 -6.64 -9.92
C PRO A 100 14.95 -7.88 -10.83
N GLU A 101 14.08 -8.84 -10.50
CA GLU A 101 13.72 -10.01 -11.32
C GLU A 101 12.23 -10.39 -11.12
N GLY A 102 11.35 -9.38 -11.03
CA GLY A 102 9.94 -9.57 -10.67
C GLY A 102 9.10 -10.29 -11.75
N GLY A 103 9.00 -11.62 -11.66
CA GLY A 103 7.96 -12.38 -12.37
C GLY A 103 8.24 -12.64 -13.86
N ARG A 104 7.30 -12.24 -14.75
CA ARG A 104 7.44 -12.39 -16.23
C ARG A 104 8.15 -11.19 -16.89
N GLY A 105 8.44 -10.13 -16.13
CA GLY A 105 9.15 -8.94 -16.58
C GLY A 105 10.61 -8.89 -16.10
N ASP A 106 11.37 -7.94 -16.64
CA ASP A 106 12.78 -7.73 -16.29
C ASP A 106 12.93 -6.94 -14.98
N SER A 107 11.85 -6.28 -14.51
CA SER A 107 11.81 -5.61 -13.21
C SER A 107 10.37 -5.44 -12.74
N ALA A 108 10.18 -5.29 -11.43
CA ALA A 108 8.89 -4.88 -10.87
C ALA A 108 9.09 -4.00 -9.64
N PHE A 109 8.06 -3.23 -9.30
CA PHE A 109 8.04 -2.44 -8.07
C PHE A 109 6.64 -2.46 -7.47
N ASP A 110 6.57 -2.39 -6.15
CA ASP A 110 5.30 -2.27 -5.45
C ASP A 110 4.92 -0.79 -5.35
N LEU A 111 3.62 -0.51 -5.51
CA LEU A 111 3.09 0.85 -5.46
C LEU A 111 2.01 0.95 -4.39
N PHE A 112 2.10 2.00 -3.58
CA PHE A 112 1.09 2.42 -2.62
C PHE A 112 0.53 3.75 -3.11
N VAL A 113 -0.77 3.82 -3.36
CA VAL A 113 -1.42 5.06 -3.80
C VAL A 113 -2.51 5.43 -2.81
N THR A 114 -2.56 6.69 -2.42
CA THR A 114 -3.56 7.20 -1.48
C THR A 114 -4.16 8.51 -1.95
N SER A 115 -5.37 8.81 -1.49
CA SER A 115 -6.00 10.13 -1.62
C SER A 115 -5.48 11.13 -0.58
N GLY A 116 -5.85 12.40 -0.78
CA GLY A 116 -5.92 13.39 0.30
C GLY A 116 -7.04 13.06 1.30
N VAL A 117 -7.26 13.94 2.26
CA VAL A 117 -8.37 13.83 3.24
C VAL A 117 -9.69 14.22 2.57
N ASP A 118 -10.76 13.48 2.83
CA ASP A 118 -12.12 13.91 2.46
C ASP A 118 -12.48 15.20 3.22
N GLU A 119 -12.67 16.29 2.48
CA GLU A 119 -13.05 17.59 3.04
C GLU A 119 -14.36 17.54 3.85
N HIS A 120 -15.23 16.56 3.55
CA HIS A 120 -16.52 16.38 4.23
C HIS A 120 -16.43 15.48 5.48
N PHE A 121 -15.28 14.85 5.73
CA PHE A 121 -15.06 13.95 6.86
C PHE A 121 -15.16 14.65 8.22
N SER A 122 -14.90 15.95 8.27
CA SER A 122 -14.79 16.71 9.52
C SER A 122 -16.10 17.39 9.97
N ILE A 123 -17.24 17.13 9.30
CA ILE A 123 -18.51 17.81 9.61
C ILE A 123 -19.14 17.18 10.88
N PRO A 124 -19.14 17.88 12.04
CA PRO A 124 -19.62 17.30 13.30
C PRO A 124 -21.14 17.08 13.26
N GLY A 125 -21.59 15.87 13.59
CA GLY A 125 -23.02 15.53 13.69
C GLY A 125 -23.54 14.62 12.58
N TRP A 126 -22.74 14.34 11.55
CA TRP A 126 -23.04 13.28 10.60
C TRP A 126 -22.45 11.96 11.12
N LEU A 127 -23.28 10.93 11.33
CA LEU A 127 -22.85 9.54 11.57
C LEU A 127 -22.30 8.94 10.28
N ASP A 128 -21.26 9.58 9.77
CA ASP A 128 -20.78 9.31 8.44
C ASP A 128 -19.74 8.20 8.51
N SER A 129 -20.07 7.02 7.98
CA SER A 129 -19.19 5.85 7.94
C SER A 129 -18.12 5.96 6.84
N ARG A 130 -18.08 7.07 6.10
CA ARG A 130 -17.13 7.32 5.01
C ARG A 130 -15.68 7.32 5.50
N PRO A 131 -14.73 6.84 4.67
CA PRO A 131 -13.32 6.87 5.01
C PRO A 131 -12.79 8.30 5.06
N ALA A 132 -11.79 8.54 5.92
CA ALA A 132 -11.04 9.82 5.92
C ALA A 132 -10.17 9.94 4.67
N ARG A 133 -9.59 8.81 4.26
CA ARG A 133 -8.73 8.63 3.10
C ARG A 133 -8.97 7.25 2.52
N VAL A 134 -8.78 7.10 1.22
CA VAL A 134 -8.69 5.79 0.59
C VAL A 134 -7.25 5.52 0.17
N TYR A 135 -6.89 4.25 0.14
CA TYR A 135 -5.59 3.81 -0.35
C TYR A 135 -5.70 2.46 -1.04
N THR A 136 -4.71 2.17 -1.87
CA THR A 136 -4.58 0.90 -2.55
C THR A 136 -3.13 0.53 -2.75
N CYS A 137 -2.87 -0.76 -2.95
CA CYS A 137 -1.54 -1.27 -3.25
C CYS A 137 -1.62 -2.36 -4.32
N TYR A 138 -0.61 -2.39 -5.16
CA TYR A 138 -0.45 -3.38 -6.22
C TYR A 138 1.01 -3.38 -6.68
N ARG A 139 1.35 -4.33 -7.54
CA ARG A 139 2.65 -4.40 -8.20
C ARG A 139 2.55 -3.92 -9.64
N ILE A 140 3.55 -3.17 -10.08
CA ILE A 140 3.76 -2.93 -11.51
C ILE A 140 4.94 -3.78 -11.96
N GLU A 141 4.68 -4.69 -12.90
CA GLU A 141 5.70 -5.44 -13.63
C GLU A 141 6.02 -4.70 -14.92
N VAL A 142 7.31 -4.55 -15.23
CA VAL A 142 7.80 -3.92 -16.45
C VAL A 142 8.62 -4.91 -17.27
N SER A 143 8.46 -4.85 -18.59
CA SER A 143 9.22 -5.64 -19.54
C SER A 143 10.12 -4.72 -20.35
N LEU A 144 11.39 -5.09 -20.48
CA LEU A 144 12.40 -4.42 -21.25
C LEU A 144 12.81 -5.31 -22.42
N GLU A 145 12.73 -4.81 -23.65
CA GLU A 145 13.34 -5.49 -24.80
C GLU A 145 14.68 -4.83 -25.10
N GLY A 146 15.77 -5.49 -24.68
CA GLY A 146 17.08 -4.87 -24.63
C GLY A 146 17.10 -3.75 -23.58
N GLU A 147 17.41 -2.54 -24.01
CA GLU A 147 17.39 -1.34 -23.16
C GLU A 147 16.18 -0.48 -23.52
N SER A 148 14.98 -1.02 -23.69
CA SER A 148 13.80 -0.20 -24.01
C SER A 148 12.55 -0.78 -23.37
N LEU A 149 11.72 0.08 -22.77
CA LEU A 149 10.47 -0.33 -22.17
C LEU A 149 9.51 -0.85 -23.25
N SER A 150 9.22 -2.15 -23.22
CA SER A 150 8.39 -2.83 -24.21
C SER A 150 6.96 -3.07 -23.70
N GLY A 151 6.76 -3.08 -22.38
CA GLY A 151 5.44 -3.20 -21.78
C GLY A 151 5.46 -3.01 -20.26
N HIS A 152 4.26 -2.84 -19.70
CA HIS A 152 4.02 -2.87 -18.27
C HIS A 152 2.64 -3.47 -17.98
N SER A 153 2.47 -4.02 -16.78
CA SER A 153 1.19 -4.54 -16.31
C SER A 153 1.06 -4.41 -14.81
N ARG A 154 -0.17 -4.14 -14.34
CA ARG A 154 -0.53 -4.22 -12.93
C ARG A 154 -0.79 -5.68 -12.53
N THR A 155 -0.20 -6.13 -11.43
CA THR A 155 -0.37 -7.48 -10.85
C THR A 155 -0.57 -7.38 -9.34
N HIS A 156 -0.96 -8.50 -8.70
CA HIS A 156 -1.23 -8.57 -7.26
C HIS A 156 -2.28 -7.53 -6.79
N ASP A 157 -3.22 -7.14 -7.65
CA ASP A 157 -4.26 -6.15 -7.35
C ASP A 157 -5.55 -6.78 -6.79
N TYR A 158 -5.80 -8.07 -7.02
CA TYR A 158 -7.00 -8.80 -6.58
C TYR A 158 -6.71 -10.23 -6.15
N GLY A 159 -7.72 -10.92 -5.59
CA GLY A 159 -7.66 -12.37 -5.37
C GLY A 159 -6.83 -12.79 -4.16
N ASP A 160 -6.39 -14.04 -4.18
CA ASP A 160 -5.60 -14.65 -3.09
C ASP A 160 -4.14 -14.16 -3.07
N ASP A 161 -3.68 -13.58 -4.19
CA ASP A 161 -2.34 -13.01 -4.39
C ASP A 161 -2.32 -11.48 -4.27
N GLN A 162 -3.40 -10.86 -3.77
CA GLN A 162 -3.45 -9.42 -3.54
C GLN A 162 -2.30 -8.95 -2.64
N LEU A 163 -1.63 -7.88 -3.06
CA LEU A 163 -0.55 -7.26 -2.33
C LEU A 163 -1.07 -6.61 -1.06
N VAL A 164 -0.50 -7.01 0.08
CA VAL A 164 -0.81 -6.38 1.37
C VAL A 164 -0.04 -5.07 1.49
N CYS A 165 -0.75 -3.97 1.71
CA CYS A 165 -0.15 -2.66 1.93
C CYS A 165 0.75 -2.64 3.18
N PRO A 166 1.95 -2.03 3.13
CA PRO A 166 2.84 -1.89 4.28
C PRO A 166 2.16 -1.18 5.44
N SER A 167 2.24 -1.76 6.63
CA SER A 167 1.54 -1.26 7.83
C SER A 167 2.00 0.14 8.25
N GLU A 168 3.24 0.48 7.95
CA GLU A 168 3.90 1.75 8.24
C GLU A 168 3.32 2.88 7.38
N LEU A 169 3.12 2.62 6.08
CA LEU A 169 2.48 3.56 5.16
C LEU A 169 1.00 3.72 5.51
N VAL A 170 0.30 2.62 5.79
CA VAL A 170 -1.12 2.65 6.22
C VAL A 170 -1.28 3.42 7.53
N GLY A 171 -0.40 3.17 8.51
CA GLY A 171 -0.44 3.86 9.81
C GLY A 171 -0.20 5.35 9.69
N ALA A 172 0.67 5.78 8.76
CA ALA A 172 0.95 7.19 8.51
C ALA A 172 -0.20 7.96 7.84
N LEU A 173 -1.20 7.28 7.25
CA LEU A 173 -2.43 7.93 6.77
C LEU A 173 -3.33 8.43 7.91
N GLY A 174 -3.16 7.89 9.11
CA GLY A 174 -3.99 8.17 10.27
C GLY A 174 -5.29 7.37 10.31
N ASP A 175 -6.13 7.71 11.29
CA ASP A 175 -7.34 6.97 11.57
C ASP A 175 -8.35 7.01 10.41
N ARG A 176 -9.13 5.94 10.29
CA ARG A 176 -10.23 5.81 9.30
C ARG A 176 -9.79 5.86 7.83
N ALA A 177 -8.51 5.70 7.54
CA ALA A 177 -8.04 5.31 6.22
C ALA A 177 -8.58 3.92 5.86
N GLN A 178 -9.05 3.73 4.63
CA GLN A 178 -9.59 2.44 4.19
C GLN A 178 -8.97 1.98 2.88
N PHE A 179 -8.62 0.69 2.85
CA PHE A 179 -8.23 0.03 1.62
C PHE A 179 -9.42 -0.02 0.64
N ARG A 180 -9.12 0.15 -0.64
CA ARG A 180 -10.03 -0.01 -1.76
C ARG A 180 -9.31 -0.71 -2.90
N GLU A 181 -10.06 -1.53 -3.64
CA GLU A 181 -9.52 -2.30 -4.73
C GLU A 181 -9.04 -1.41 -5.89
N PRO A 182 -7.87 -1.68 -6.50
CA PRO A 182 -7.29 -0.80 -7.53
C PRO A 182 -8.24 -0.48 -8.69
N TRP A 183 -8.99 -1.48 -9.19
CA TRP A 183 -9.90 -1.30 -10.33
C TRP A 183 -11.10 -0.39 -10.05
N LEU A 184 -11.36 -0.02 -8.79
CA LEU A 184 -12.37 1.00 -8.49
C LEU A 184 -11.90 2.38 -8.91
N PHE A 185 -10.60 2.57 -9.15
CA PHE A 185 -9.96 3.82 -9.54
C PHE A 185 -9.75 3.95 -11.06
N ASP A 186 -9.87 2.85 -11.79
CA ASP A 186 -9.75 2.84 -13.25
C ASP A 186 -11.01 3.46 -13.88
N GLY A 187 -10.84 4.63 -14.53
CA GLY A 187 -11.81 5.38 -15.35
C GLY A 187 -13.12 4.70 -15.75
#